data_AF-A0A3P8B9G0-F1
#
_entry.id   AF-A0A3P8B9G0-F1
#
_cell.length_a   1.000
_cell.length_b   1.000
_cell.length_c   1.000
_cell.angle_alpha   90.00
_cell.angle_beta   90.00
_cell.angle_gamma   90.00
#
_symmetry.space_group_name_H-M   'P 1'
#
loop_
_entity.id
_entity.type
_entity.pdbx_description
1 polymer ?
#
loop_
_entity_poly.entity_id
_entity_poly.type
_entity_poly.pdbx_seq_one_letter_code
_entity_poly.pdbx_strand_id
1 'polypeptide(L)'
;MTTPSSRPGIHSKCDVPYLRSGNVYRYKVPDEKVRWSVEFPEYDPPDYTDPKMLGRAWADPAEIQAGMFKWNAVDGKVNRVSFVSDYAFDSTLRPINPIGRTGLRGRGVLGRWGPNHAADPLVTRFKNGKLQFVAIKRSDTGEWAIPGGMVDAGEQVSQTLQREFSEETLGGKARSELNDLWQHGRELYKGYVDDPRNTDNAWMETVCVNFHDSKGLLDQVELQAGDDAVNVRWVAEDSNEPLYASHEDFIALLKQHHGIK
;
A
#
# COMPACT_ATOMS: atom_id res chain seq x y z
N MET A 1 1.65 33.41 -15.45
CA MET A 1 1.43 32.98 -14.06
C MET A 1 0.81 31.61 -14.14
N THR A 2 1.62 30.56 -14.04
CA THR A 2 1.14 29.19 -13.95
C THR A 2 0.50 29.02 -12.58
N THR A 3 -0.78 28.71 -12.55
CA THR A 3 -1.47 28.27 -11.33
C THR A 3 -0.69 27.09 -10.74
N PRO A 4 -0.49 27.03 -9.42
CA PRO A 4 0.02 25.82 -8.81
C PRO A 4 -1.01 24.73 -9.10
N SER A 5 -0.59 23.66 -9.76
CA SER A 5 -1.35 22.41 -9.80
C SER A 5 -1.62 22.04 -8.34
N SER A 6 -2.87 22.23 -7.91
CA SER A 6 -3.35 21.66 -6.67
C SER A 6 -3.09 20.16 -6.76
N ARG A 7 -2.36 19.60 -5.80
CA ARG A 7 -2.36 18.15 -5.65
C ARG A 7 -3.82 17.70 -5.70
N PRO A 8 -4.18 16.69 -6.49
CA PRO A 8 -5.53 16.14 -6.42
C PRO A 8 -5.85 15.82 -4.95
N GLY A 9 -7.09 16.07 -4.52
CA GLY A 9 -7.52 15.78 -3.16
C GLY A 9 -7.23 14.33 -2.77
N ILE A 10 -7.08 14.05 -1.48
CA ILE A 10 -6.90 12.68 -0.99
C ILE A 10 -8.12 11.85 -1.40
N HIS A 11 -7.91 10.60 -1.83
CA HIS A 11 -8.95 9.71 -2.36
C HIS A 11 -9.61 10.19 -3.67
N SER A 12 -8.88 10.87 -4.56
CA SER A 12 -9.46 11.50 -5.76
C SER A 12 -9.91 10.54 -6.88
N LYS A 13 -9.58 9.24 -6.81
CA LYS A 13 -9.88 8.26 -7.87
C LYS A 13 -11.28 7.63 -7.68
N CYS A 14 -12.34 8.42 -7.88
CA CYS A 14 -13.73 8.02 -7.62
C CYS A 14 -14.62 7.81 -8.87
N ASP A 15 -14.18 8.25 -10.06
CA ASP A 15 -15.01 8.27 -11.28
C ASP A 15 -15.01 6.94 -12.07
N VAL A 16 -14.61 5.84 -11.43
CA VAL A 16 -14.57 4.49 -12.01
C VAL A 16 -15.23 3.49 -11.06
N PRO A 17 -15.74 2.34 -11.56
CA PRO A 17 -16.18 1.27 -10.68
C PRO A 17 -15.07 0.87 -9.71
N TYR A 18 -15.43 0.65 -8.46
CA TYR A 18 -14.53 0.12 -7.45
C TYR A 18 -13.97 -1.23 -7.90
N LEU A 19 -12.70 -1.45 -7.59
CA LEU A 19 -11.92 -2.61 -8.02
C LEU A 19 -12.69 -3.94 -7.83
N ARG A 20 -12.76 -4.75 -8.89
CA ARG A 20 -13.46 -6.05 -8.97
C ARG A 20 -14.98 -6.04 -8.71
N SER A 21 -15.59 -4.87 -8.46
CA SER A 21 -17.04 -4.79 -8.24
C SER A 21 -17.86 -4.85 -9.53
N GLY A 22 -17.31 -4.37 -10.64
CA GLY A 22 -17.99 -4.27 -11.94
C GLY A 22 -19.03 -3.14 -12.04
N ASN A 23 -19.69 -2.76 -10.93
CA ASN A 23 -20.79 -1.79 -10.94
C ASN A 23 -20.94 -0.93 -9.67
N VAL A 24 -20.08 -1.06 -8.66
CA VAL A 24 -20.15 -0.23 -7.45
C VAL A 24 -19.30 1.01 -7.64
N TYR A 25 -19.89 2.19 -7.45
CA TYR A 25 -19.19 3.47 -7.57
C TYR A 25 -19.11 4.14 -6.21
N ARG A 26 -18.03 4.88 -5.97
CA ARG A 26 -17.90 5.68 -4.75
C ARG A 26 -18.91 6.82 -4.76
N TYR A 27 -19.47 7.13 -3.61
CA TYR A 27 -20.19 8.37 -3.39
C TYR A 27 -19.22 9.54 -3.51
N LYS A 28 -19.61 10.57 -4.26
CA LYS A 28 -18.75 11.73 -4.48
C LYS A 28 -18.61 12.54 -3.19
N VAL A 29 -17.39 12.63 -2.69
CA VAL A 29 -17.04 13.43 -1.51
C VAL A 29 -16.35 14.71 -1.97
N PRO A 30 -16.94 15.90 -1.76
CA PRO A 30 -16.23 17.16 -1.97
C PRO A 30 -15.00 17.25 -1.07
N ASP A 31 -13.92 17.89 -1.54
CA ASP A 31 -12.64 17.97 -0.82
C ASP A 31 -12.82 18.56 0.60
N GLU A 32 -13.68 19.55 0.75
CA GLU A 32 -14.01 20.20 2.03
C GLU A 32 -14.81 19.30 2.99
N LYS A 33 -15.40 18.20 2.49
CA LYS A 33 -16.20 17.23 3.24
C LYS A 33 -15.46 15.93 3.53
N VAL A 34 -14.21 15.77 3.08
CA VAL A 34 -13.41 14.56 3.33
C VAL A 34 -13.22 14.33 4.84
N ARG A 35 -12.92 15.39 5.61
CA ARG A 35 -12.69 15.26 7.06
C ARG A 35 -13.98 14.91 7.81
N TRP A 36 -13.92 13.86 8.63
CA TRP A 36 -15.05 13.40 9.45
C TRP A 36 -15.60 14.47 10.40
N SER A 37 -14.75 15.39 10.87
CA SER A 37 -15.15 16.52 11.73
C SER A 37 -16.05 17.54 11.03
N VAL A 38 -16.12 17.53 9.70
CA VAL A 38 -17.04 18.35 8.93
C VAL A 38 -18.36 17.60 8.80
N GLU A 39 -19.45 18.24 9.22
CA GLU A 39 -20.79 17.70 9.08
C GLU A 39 -21.13 17.46 7.60
N PHE A 40 -21.68 16.29 7.31
CA PHE A 40 -22.15 15.92 5.98
C PHE A 40 -23.37 14.99 6.10
N PRO A 41 -24.53 15.50 6.56
CA PRO A 41 -25.70 14.68 6.91
C PRO A 41 -26.24 13.80 5.76
N GLU A 42 -26.07 14.25 4.52
CA GLU A 42 -26.51 13.57 3.29
C GLU A 42 -25.52 12.50 2.78
N TYR A 43 -24.40 12.28 3.49
CA TYR A 43 -23.40 11.28 3.14
C TYR A 43 -23.94 9.86 3.34
N ASP A 44 -24.32 9.21 2.25
CA ASP A 44 -24.79 7.82 2.23
C ASP A 44 -24.02 7.00 1.18
N PRO A 45 -22.77 6.64 1.46
CA PRO A 45 -21.96 5.85 0.54
C PRO A 45 -22.48 4.42 0.42
N PRO A 46 -22.35 3.77 -0.75
CA PRO A 46 -22.66 2.35 -0.87
C PRO A 46 -21.81 1.52 0.09
N ASP A 47 -22.37 0.40 0.55
CA ASP A 47 -21.68 -0.55 1.42
C ASP A 47 -21.25 -1.76 0.60
N TYR A 48 -19.94 -1.97 0.48
CA TYR A 48 -19.39 -3.01 -0.37
C TYR A 48 -18.23 -3.74 0.31
N THR A 49 -18.31 -5.06 0.27
CA THR A 49 -17.21 -5.97 0.52
C THR A 49 -17.24 -7.02 -0.58
N ASP A 50 -16.11 -7.24 -1.24
CA ASP A 50 -16.00 -8.19 -2.35
C ASP A 50 -16.35 -9.61 -1.85
N PRO A 51 -17.35 -10.29 -2.47
CA PRO A 51 -17.76 -11.63 -2.07
C PRO A 51 -16.62 -12.65 -2.01
N LYS A 52 -15.52 -12.45 -2.77
CA LYS A 52 -14.34 -13.33 -2.74
C LYS A 52 -13.58 -13.26 -1.42
N MET A 53 -13.79 -12.22 -0.61
CA MET A 53 -13.18 -12.05 0.72
C MET A 53 -13.90 -12.88 1.78
N LEU A 54 -15.17 -13.24 1.54
CA LEU A 54 -15.99 -13.95 2.52
C LEU A 54 -15.46 -15.38 2.74
N GLY A 55 -15.27 -15.75 4.00
CA GLY A 55 -14.81 -17.09 4.39
C GLY A 55 -13.33 -17.38 4.14
N ARG A 56 -12.53 -16.41 3.72
CA ARG A 56 -11.07 -16.57 3.60
C ARG A 56 -10.42 -16.55 4.98
N ALA A 57 -9.48 -17.46 5.23
CA ALA A 57 -8.76 -17.52 6.52
C ALA A 57 -7.98 -16.25 6.85
N TRP A 58 -7.54 -15.52 5.82
CA TRP A 58 -6.82 -14.25 5.96
C TRP A 58 -7.74 -13.01 5.95
N ALA A 59 -9.06 -13.18 5.82
CA ALA A 59 -10.01 -12.07 5.87
C ALA A 59 -10.85 -12.14 7.15
N ASP A 60 -11.24 -10.97 7.65
CA ASP A 60 -12.19 -10.88 8.74
C ASP A 60 -13.59 -11.30 8.26
N PRO A 61 -14.50 -11.72 9.16
CA PRO A 61 -15.91 -11.85 8.85
C PRO A 61 -16.55 -10.50 8.49
N ALA A 62 -17.68 -10.57 7.77
CA ALA A 62 -18.42 -9.39 7.35
C ALA A 62 -19.06 -8.65 8.52
N GLU A 63 -19.63 -9.37 9.48
CA GLU A 63 -20.29 -8.77 10.64
C GLU A 63 -19.31 -8.64 11.81
N ILE A 64 -19.33 -7.48 12.47
CA ILE A 64 -18.54 -7.21 13.68
C ILE A 64 -19.44 -7.33 14.90
N GLN A 65 -18.97 -8.08 15.91
CA GLN A 65 -19.62 -8.17 17.21
C GLN A 65 -18.76 -7.51 18.28
N ALA A 66 -19.39 -7.00 19.35
CA ALA A 66 -18.68 -6.41 20.47
C ALA A 66 -17.70 -7.43 21.09
N GLY A 67 -16.45 -7.01 21.33
CA GLY A 67 -15.40 -7.86 21.88
C GLY A 67 -14.80 -8.87 20.90
N MET A 68 -15.20 -8.85 19.63
CA MET A 68 -14.68 -9.77 18.60
C MET A 68 -13.19 -9.58 18.32
N PHE A 69 -12.72 -8.34 18.36
CA PHE A 69 -11.34 -7.98 18.05
C PHE A 69 -10.74 -7.08 19.12
N LYS A 70 -9.44 -7.20 19.30
CA LYS A 70 -8.64 -6.22 20.06
C LYS A 70 -8.25 -5.08 19.14
N TRP A 71 -9.10 -4.06 19.06
CA TRP A 71 -8.85 -2.89 18.23
C TRP A 71 -7.73 -2.01 18.77
N ASN A 72 -7.08 -1.25 17.87
CA ASN A 72 -5.92 -0.41 18.19
C ASN A 72 -4.83 -1.15 18.97
N ALA A 73 -4.71 -2.47 18.74
CA ALA A 73 -3.78 -3.35 19.44
C ALA A 73 -3.36 -4.51 18.53
N VAL A 74 -2.33 -5.26 18.96
CA VAL A 74 -1.99 -6.54 18.33
C VAL A 74 -2.98 -7.59 18.83
N ASP A 75 -3.79 -8.11 17.90
CA ASP A 75 -4.86 -9.06 18.12
C ASP A 75 -4.43 -10.48 17.71
N GLY A 76 -3.77 -11.18 18.64
CA GLY A 76 -3.16 -12.47 18.36
C GLY A 76 -2.03 -12.32 17.34
N LYS A 77 -2.27 -12.78 16.10
CA LYS A 77 -1.31 -12.68 14.98
C LYS A 77 -1.59 -11.49 14.05
N VAL A 78 -2.69 -10.79 14.24
CA VAL A 78 -3.09 -9.67 13.37
C VAL A 78 -2.74 -8.36 14.07
N ASN A 79 -1.87 -7.57 13.48
CA ASN A 79 -1.66 -6.20 13.95
C ASN A 79 -2.84 -5.34 13.52
N ARG A 80 -3.61 -4.81 14.47
CA ARG A 80 -4.71 -3.87 14.22
C ARG A 80 -4.36 -2.45 14.66
N VAL A 81 -3.09 -2.17 14.99
CA VAL A 81 -2.61 -0.82 15.35
C VAL A 81 -2.33 -0.04 14.07
N SER A 82 -2.98 1.12 13.90
CA SER A 82 -2.60 2.05 12.83
C SER A 82 -1.29 2.75 13.17
N PHE A 83 -0.45 2.97 12.17
CA PHE A 83 0.77 3.77 12.27
C PHE A 83 0.50 5.28 12.36
N VAL A 84 -0.74 5.71 12.13
CA VAL A 84 -1.12 7.13 12.13
C VAL A 84 -1.69 7.56 13.48
N SER A 85 -2.69 6.84 13.98
CA SER A 85 -3.39 7.18 15.22
C SER A 85 -4.27 6.02 15.69
N ASP A 86 -4.68 6.03 16.95
CA ASP A 86 -5.83 5.25 17.37
C ASP A 86 -7.06 5.67 16.56
N TYR A 87 -7.70 4.73 15.87
CA TYR A 87 -8.88 5.01 15.04
C TYR A 87 -10.17 4.85 15.83
N ALA A 88 -11.18 5.64 15.43
CA ALA A 88 -12.52 5.62 15.99
C ALA A 88 -13.40 4.55 15.33
N PHE A 89 -14.64 4.41 15.83
CA PHE A 89 -15.62 3.45 15.32
C PHE A 89 -16.94 4.14 14.97
N ASP A 90 -17.63 3.63 13.97
CA ASP A 90 -18.99 4.06 13.64
C ASP A 90 -20.03 3.41 14.56
N SER A 91 -21.31 3.77 14.39
CA SER A 91 -22.42 3.20 15.17
C SER A 91 -22.63 1.70 14.97
N THR A 92 -21.98 1.10 13.96
CA THR A 92 -22.00 -0.34 13.65
C THR A 92 -20.73 -1.04 14.15
N LEU A 93 -19.92 -0.38 14.98
CA LEU A 93 -18.66 -0.87 15.55
C LEU A 93 -17.54 -1.09 14.53
N ARG A 94 -17.67 -0.57 13.31
CA ARG A 94 -16.62 -0.66 12.28
C ARG A 94 -15.59 0.45 12.46
N PRO A 95 -14.28 0.18 12.24
CA PRO A 95 -13.27 1.22 12.22
C PRO A 95 -13.64 2.35 11.26
N ILE A 96 -13.24 3.57 11.59
CA ILE A 96 -13.37 4.75 10.73
C ILE A 96 -11.98 5.11 10.21
N ASN A 97 -11.86 5.25 8.89
CA ASN A 97 -10.62 5.64 8.23
C ASN A 97 -10.09 6.96 8.83
N PRO A 98 -8.86 6.98 9.38
CA PRO A 98 -8.35 8.13 10.13
C PRO A 98 -8.12 9.36 9.25
N ILE A 99 -8.02 9.19 7.93
CA ILE A 99 -7.77 10.30 7.00
C ILE A 99 -9.06 11.00 6.57
N GLY A 100 -10.15 10.25 6.42
CA GLY A 100 -11.44 10.83 6.04
C GLY A 100 -12.38 9.88 5.30
N ARG A 101 -13.49 10.46 4.86
CA ARG A 101 -14.48 9.83 3.97
C ARG A 101 -13.82 9.47 2.64
N THR A 102 -14.20 8.32 2.10
CA THR A 102 -13.72 7.76 0.83
C THR A 102 -14.84 7.55 -0.18
N GLY A 103 -16.09 7.75 0.22
CA GLY A 103 -17.25 7.47 -0.60
C GLY A 103 -17.66 6.00 -0.65
N LEU A 104 -17.10 5.13 0.19
CA LEU A 104 -17.42 3.70 0.19
C LEU A 104 -17.35 3.11 1.60
N ARG A 105 -18.43 2.47 2.07
CA ARG A 105 -18.45 1.67 3.30
C ARG A 105 -18.06 0.22 3.02
N GLY A 106 -17.80 -0.53 4.08
CA GLY A 106 -17.39 -1.93 4.01
C GLY A 106 -15.88 -2.05 3.82
N ARG A 107 -15.36 -3.25 3.52
CA ARG A 107 -13.92 -3.46 3.32
C ARG A 107 -13.47 -3.35 1.86
N GLY A 108 -14.41 -3.31 0.94
CA GLY A 108 -14.13 -3.45 -0.47
C GLY A 108 -13.34 -4.74 -0.74
N VAL A 109 -12.14 -4.62 -1.33
CA VAL A 109 -11.26 -5.77 -1.60
C VAL A 109 -10.28 -6.11 -0.48
N LEU A 110 -10.28 -5.38 0.63
CA LEU A 110 -9.33 -5.58 1.72
C LEU A 110 -9.81 -6.69 2.67
N GLY A 111 -8.84 -7.46 3.19
CA GLY A 111 -9.14 -8.59 4.07
C GLY A 111 -9.57 -8.16 5.47
N ARG A 112 -8.94 -7.12 6.01
CA ARG A 112 -9.12 -6.70 7.41
C ARG A 112 -10.00 -5.45 7.51
N TRP A 113 -10.77 -5.38 8.59
CA TRP A 113 -11.32 -4.11 9.06
C TRP A 113 -10.21 -3.25 9.66
N GLY A 114 -10.22 -1.96 9.37
CA GLY A 114 -9.18 -1.03 9.82
C GLY A 114 -7.90 -1.07 8.96
N PRO A 115 -6.71 -0.95 9.55
CA PRO A 115 -5.46 -0.95 8.80
C PRO A 115 -5.15 -2.33 8.21
N ASN A 116 -4.74 -2.34 6.94
CA ASN A 116 -4.23 -3.49 6.21
C ASN A 116 -2.75 -3.20 5.91
N HIS A 117 -1.85 -3.84 6.66
CA HIS A 117 -0.43 -3.56 6.60
C HIS A 117 0.25 -4.24 5.41
N ALA A 118 1.05 -3.48 4.69
CA ALA A 118 1.95 -3.91 3.64
C ALA A 118 3.41 -3.57 3.99
N ALA A 119 4.34 -4.06 3.18
CA ALA A 119 5.73 -3.66 3.23
C ALA A 119 6.31 -3.49 1.82
N ASP A 120 7.01 -2.38 1.59
CA ASP A 120 7.53 -1.98 0.28
C ASP A 120 9.07 -1.96 0.28
N PRO A 121 9.74 -3.01 -0.23
CA PRO A 121 11.19 -3.09 -0.34
C PRO A 121 11.68 -2.27 -1.54
N LEU A 122 12.12 -1.04 -1.27
CA LEU A 122 12.68 -0.16 -2.29
C LEU A 122 14.16 -0.47 -2.51
N VAL A 123 14.43 -1.54 -3.28
CA VAL A 123 15.79 -1.98 -3.61
C VAL A 123 16.40 -1.09 -4.68
N THR A 124 17.61 -0.59 -4.43
CA THR A 124 18.26 0.43 -5.28
C THR A 124 19.72 0.14 -5.55
N ARG A 125 20.25 0.70 -6.65
CA ARG A 125 21.68 0.72 -6.98
C ARG A 125 22.04 2.00 -7.73
N PHE A 126 23.33 2.34 -7.74
CA PHE A 126 23.87 3.30 -8.72
C PHE A 126 24.37 2.54 -9.96
N LYS A 127 23.87 2.92 -11.14
CA LYS A 127 24.37 2.41 -12.43
C LYS A 127 24.43 3.54 -13.45
N ASN A 128 25.53 3.66 -14.17
CA ASN A 128 25.75 4.69 -15.19
C ASN A 128 25.50 6.12 -14.68
N GLY A 129 25.91 6.41 -13.44
CA GLY A 129 25.75 7.72 -12.80
C GLY A 129 24.34 8.04 -12.34
N LYS A 130 23.38 7.10 -12.41
CA LYS A 130 22.00 7.29 -11.98
C LYS A 130 21.62 6.33 -10.86
N LEU A 131 20.79 6.80 -9.93
CA LEU A 131 20.10 5.93 -8.99
C LEU A 131 18.99 5.19 -9.74
N GLN A 132 18.97 3.88 -9.59
CA GLN A 132 17.94 3.01 -10.14
C GLN A 132 17.25 2.27 -8.99
N PHE A 133 15.95 2.02 -9.15
CA PHE A 133 15.16 1.16 -8.27
C PHE A 133 14.53 0.02 -9.07
N VAL A 134 14.20 -1.08 -8.40
CA VAL A 134 13.45 -2.18 -9.01
C VAL A 134 11.97 -1.86 -8.99
N ALA A 135 11.31 -2.00 -10.13
CA ALA A 135 9.86 -1.89 -10.26
C ALA A 135 9.29 -3.13 -10.95
N ILE A 136 8.05 -3.48 -10.59
CA ILE A 136 7.26 -4.51 -11.25
C ILE A 136 6.07 -3.91 -11.97
N LYS A 137 5.61 -4.57 -13.03
CA LYS A 137 4.35 -4.25 -13.69
C LYS A 137 3.28 -5.21 -13.19
N ARG A 138 2.30 -4.67 -12.46
CA ARG A 138 1.25 -5.48 -11.83
C ARG A 138 0.39 -6.18 -12.88
N SER A 139 0.03 -7.43 -12.62
CA SER A 139 -0.83 -8.22 -13.52
C SER A 139 -2.28 -7.74 -13.58
N ASP A 140 -2.78 -7.16 -12.47
CA ASP A 140 -4.19 -6.79 -12.31
C ASP A 140 -4.57 -5.45 -12.94
N THR A 141 -3.65 -4.49 -12.93
CA THR A 141 -3.85 -3.09 -13.34
C THR A 141 -2.98 -2.71 -14.53
N GLY A 142 -1.87 -3.42 -14.75
CA GLY A 142 -0.87 -3.05 -15.74
C GLY A 142 -0.05 -1.80 -15.37
N GLU A 143 -0.18 -1.30 -14.13
CA GLU A 143 0.58 -0.17 -13.61
C GLU A 143 1.94 -0.63 -13.07
N TRP A 144 2.95 0.24 -13.14
CA TRP A 144 4.25 -0.03 -12.51
C TRP A 144 4.19 0.27 -11.01
N ALA A 145 4.88 -0.51 -10.19
CA ALA A 145 4.85 -0.39 -8.74
C ALA A 145 6.19 -0.80 -8.12
N ILE A 146 6.42 -0.37 -6.88
CA ILE A 146 7.45 -0.93 -6.01
C ILE A 146 7.01 -2.37 -5.68
N PRO A 147 7.94 -3.34 -5.66
CA PRO A 147 7.61 -4.74 -5.49
C PRO A 147 7.31 -5.11 -4.04
N GLY A 148 6.16 -4.66 -3.54
CA GLY A 148 5.71 -4.85 -2.16
C GLY A 148 4.38 -5.58 -2.09
N GLY A 149 4.06 -6.05 -0.89
CA GLY A 149 2.84 -6.82 -0.66
C GLY A 149 2.44 -6.86 0.81
N MET A 150 1.44 -7.69 1.09
CA MET A 150 0.76 -7.71 2.39
C MET A 150 1.63 -8.37 3.46
N VAL A 151 1.61 -7.84 4.68
CA VAL A 151 2.20 -8.50 5.85
C VAL A 151 1.30 -9.66 6.26
N ASP A 152 1.84 -10.87 6.25
CA ASP A 152 1.09 -12.06 6.65
C ASP A 152 0.83 -12.12 8.16
N ALA A 153 -0.21 -12.87 8.56
CA ALA A 153 -0.58 -12.98 9.96
C ALA A 153 0.55 -13.63 10.79
N GLY A 154 1.15 -12.86 11.69
CA GLY A 154 2.28 -13.26 12.53
C GLY A 154 3.65 -13.13 11.85
N GLU A 155 3.69 -12.59 10.64
CA GLU A 155 4.92 -12.26 9.92
C GLU A 155 5.51 -10.93 10.43
N GLN A 156 6.83 -10.85 10.52
CA GLN A 156 7.51 -9.59 10.78
C GLN A 156 7.66 -8.79 9.50
N VAL A 157 7.56 -7.46 9.56
CA VAL A 157 7.75 -6.57 8.40
C VAL A 157 9.08 -6.85 7.67
N SER A 158 10.16 -7.15 8.39
CA SER A 158 11.46 -7.49 7.80
C SER A 158 11.44 -8.79 6.98
N GLN A 159 10.58 -9.74 7.34
CA GLN A 159 10.37 -10.98 6.59
C GLN A 159 9.54 -10.69 5.34
N THR A 160 8.46 -9.92 5.47
CA THR A 160 7.63 -9.46 4.34
C THR A 160 8.48 -8.77 3.28
N LEU A 161 9.33 -7.80 3.66
CA LEU A 161 10.19 -7.07 2.73
C LEU A 161 11.10 -8.00 1.90
N GLN A 162 11.66 -9.04 2.51
CA GLN A 162 12.53 -9.99 1.81
C GLN A 162 11.71 -10.96 0.94
N ARG A 163 10.61 -11.48 1.49
CA ARG A 163 9.72 -12.40 0.80
C ARG A 163 9.14 -11.78 -0.46
N GLU A 164 8.50 -10.61 -0.34
CA GLU A 164 7.86 -9.90 -1.45
C GLU A 164 8.87 -9.57 -2.55
N PHE A 165 10.05 -9.04 -2.20
CA PHE A 165 11.08 -8.78 -3.20
C PHE A 165 11.51 -10.06 -3.93
N SER A 166 11.70 -11.16 -3.21
CA SER A 166 12.07 -12.45 -3.80
C SER A 166 10.97 -13.03 -4.69
N GLU A 167 9.72 -13.02 -4.22
CA GLU A 167 8.56 -13.53 -4.94
C GLU A 167 8.33 -12.73 -6.22
N GLU A 168 8.28 -11.40 -6.13
CA GLU A 168 7.88 -10.56 -7.25
C GLU A 168 9.02 -10.25 -8.25
N THR A 169 10.28 -10.29 -7.81
CA THR A 169 11.42 -9.82 -8.64
C THR A 169 12.49 -10.86 -8.93
N LEU A 170 12.50 -11.99 -8.20
CA LEU A 170 13.52 -13.03 -8.30
C LEU A 170 12.93 -14.41 -8.65
N GLY A 171 11.70 -14.45 -9.18
CA GLY A 171 10.99 -15.68 -9.52
C GLY A 171 10.78 -16.62 -8.31
N GLY A 172 10.56 -16.06 -7.12
CA GLY A 172 10.35 -16.81 -5.88
C GLY A 172 11.61 -17.45 -5.27
N LYS A 173 12.80 -17.14 -5.79
CA LYS A 173 14.05 -17.75 -5.30
C LYS A 173 14.67 -16.90 -4.21
N ALA A 174 14.85 -17.50 -3.03
CA ALA A 174 15.71 -16.95 -2.00
C ALA A 174 17.17 -16.95 -2.49
N ARG A 175 17.84 -15.81 -2.34
CA ARG A 175 19.22 -15.59 -2.79
C ARG A 175 20.11 -15.22 -1.62
N SER A 176 20.87 -16.19 -1.11
CA SER A 176 21.73 -15.99 0.06
C SER A 176 22.81 -14.92 -0.16
N GLU A 177 23.20 -14.68 -1.41
CA GLU A 177 24.11 -13.61 -1.81
C GLU A 177 23.57 -12.20 -1.50
N LEU A 178 22.26 -12.06 -1.32
CA LEU A 178 21.60 -10.80 -0.94
C LEU A 178 21.44 -10.63 0.57
N ASN A 179 21.87 -11.60 1.40
CA ASN A 179 21.67 -11.53 2.85
C ASN A 179 22.24 -10.25 3.49
N ASP A 180 23.38 -9.77 2.97
CA ASP A 180 24.03 -8.53 3.42
C ASP A 180 23.21 -7.28 3.07
N LEU A 181 22.55 -7.26 1.89
CA LEU A 181 21.67 -6.17 1.48
C LEU A 181 20.56 -5.95 2.53
N TRP A 182 19.94 -7.03 3.00
CA TRP A 182 18.83 -6.98 3.94
C TRP A 182 19.20 -6.49 5.35
N GLN A 183 20.50 -6.45 5.69
CA GLN A 183 20.97 -5.93 6.98
C GLN A 183 21.09 -4.39 6.99
N HIS A 184 21.00 -3.74 5.83
CA HIS A 184 21.28 -2.32 5.67
C HIS A 184 20.05 -1.50 5.25
N GLY A 185 18.86 -1.94 5.64
CA GLY A 185 17.61 -1.24 5.38
C GLY A 185 17.49 0.12 6.07
N ARG A 186 16.94 1.10 5.36
CA ARG A 186 16.57 2.42 5.89
C ARG A 186 15.08 2.67 5.68
N GLU A 187 14.32 2.74 6.77
CA GLU A 187 12.90 3.11 6.72
C GLU A 187 12.78 4.54 6.15
N LEU A 188 12.08 4.67 5.03
CA LEU A 188 11.78 5.94 4.40
C LEU A 188 10.40 6.45 4.80
N TYR A 189 9.45 5.53 4.95
CA TYR A 189 8.06 5.85 5.25
C TYR A 189 7.41 4.77 6.08
N LYS A 190 6.51 5.19 6.97
CA LYS A 190 5.64 4.31 7.74
C LYS A 190 4.33 5.02 8.02
N GLY A 191 3.23 4.51 7.47
CA GLY A 191 1.94 5.20 7.59
C GLY A 191 0.90 4.81 6.55
N TYR A 192 -0.14 5.63 6.50
CA TYR A 192 -1.24 5.52 5.54
C TYR A 192 -0.79 5.64 4.09
N VAL A 193 -1.43 4.91 3.18
CA VAL A 193 -1.21 5.05 1.74
C VAL A 193 -2.51 5.47 1.10
N ASP A 194 -2.51 6.52 0.26
CA ASP A 194 -3.67 6.87 -0.55
C ASP A 194 -3.82 5.86 -1.69
N ASP A 195 -4.53 4.78 -1.38
CA ASP A 195 -4.67 3.60 -2.22
C ASP A 195 -6.12 3.48 -2.72
N PRO A 196 -6.33 3.16 -4.01
CA PRO A 196 -7.68 3.03 -4.59
C PRO A 196 -8.54 1.94 -3.92
N ARG A 197 -7.93 1.05 -3.13
CA ARG A 197 -8.64 0.01 -2.34
C ARG A 197 -9.25 0.57 -1.05
N ASN A 198 -8.81 1.72 -0.55
CA ASN A 198 -9.24 2.27 0.73
C ASN A 198 -10.74 2.55 0.77
N THR A 199 -11.37 2.23 1.89
CA THR A 199 -12.78 2.52 2.18
C THR A 199 -12.87 3.36 3.45
N ASP A 200 -14.09 3.69 3.85
CA ASP A 200 -14.38 4.35 5.13
C ASP A 200 -14.02 3.45 6.32
N ASN A 201 -13.89 2.13 6.10
CA ASN A 201 -13.75 1.15 7.18
C ASN A 201 -12.52 0.23 7.07
N ALA A 202 -11.77 0.29 5.97
CA ALA A 202 -10.54 -0.46 5.77
C ALA A 202 -9.57 0.34 4.88
N TRP A 203 -8.29 0.38 5.23
CA TRP A 203 -7.30 1.15 4.49
C TRP A 203 -5.94 0.50 4.46
N MET A 204 -5.13 0.90 3.49
CA MET A 204 -3.74 0.47 3.35
C MET A 204 -2.82 1.31 4.24
N GLU A 205 -1.92 0.63 4.92
CA GLU A 205 -0.75 1.23 5.54
C GLU A 205 0.49 0.44 5.15
N THR A 206 1.63 1.09 5.01
CA THR A 206 2.87 0.41 4.61
C THR A 206 4.05 0.84 5.45
N VAL A 207 5.09 0.00 5.45
CA VAL A 207 6.45 0.37 5.80
C VAL A 207 7.28 0.30 4.52
N CYS A 208 7.75 1.44 4.03
CA CYS A 208 8.66 1.52 2.89
C CYS A 208 10.11 1.60 3.39
N VAL A 209 10.93 0.64 2.97
CA VAL A 209 12.33 0.53 3.39
C VAL A 209 13.23 0.52 2.18
N ASN A 210 14.18 1.45 2.13
CA ASN A 210 15.23 1.44 1.12
C ASN A 210 16.33 0.45 1.49
N PHE A 211 16.63 -0.44 0.57
CA PHE A 211 17.80 -1.32 0.62
C PHE A 211 18.74 -0.93 -0.52
N HIS A 212 19.85 -0.29 -0.19
CA HIS A 212 20.79 0.20 -1.19
C HIS A 212 21.95 -0.77 -1.39
N ASP A 213 22.13 -1.24 -2.63
CA ASP A 213 23.25 -2.08 -3.02
C ASP A 213 24.50 -1.23 -3.30
N SER A 214 25.32 -1.05 -2.25
CA SER A 214 26.61 -0.38 -2.35
C SER A 214 27.76 -1.29 -2.77
N LYS A 215 27.54 -2.61 -2.85
CA LYS A 215 28.58 -3.63 -3.11
C LYS A 215 28.46 -4.25 -4.51
N GLY A 216 27.42 -3.92 -5.26
CA GLY A 216 27.15 -4.51 -6.57
C GLY A 216 26.64 -5.95 -6.49
N LEU A 217 25.99 -6.33 -5.37
CA LEU A 217 25.40 -7.67 -5.18
C LEU A 217 24.37 -8.00 -6.28
N LEU A 218 23.66 -6.97 -6.77
CA LEU A 218 22.60 -7.12 -7.77
C LEU A 218 23.10 -6.99 -9.22
N ASP A 219 24.39 -6.76 -9.45
CA ASP A 219 24.91 -6.58 -10.82
C ASP A 219 24.86 -7.86 -11.67
N GLN A 220 24.92 -9.03 -11.03
CA GLN A 220 24.83 -10.35 -11.69
C GLN A 220 23.51 -11.06 -11.39
N VAL A 221 22.55 -10.37 -10.76
CA VAL A 221 21.23 -10.91 -10.45
C VAL A 221 20.29 -10.55 -11.59
N GLU A 222 19.88 -11.56 -12.35
CA GLU A 222 18.80 -11.42 -13.31
C GLU A 222 17.46 -11.32 -12.57
N LEU A 223 16.73 -10.24 -12.86
CA LEU A 223 15.38 -10.03 -12.35
C LEU A 223 14.41 -10.89 -13.17
N GLN A 224 13.52 -11.58 -12.48
CA GLN A 224 12.48 -12.41 -13.06
C GLN A 224 11.16 -12.09 -12.37
N ALA A 225 10.17 -11.66 -13.16
CA ALA A 225 8.86 -11.33 -12.63
C ALA A 225 8.23 -12.57 -11.97
N GLY A 226 7.66 -12.36 -10.79
CA GLY A 226 6.92 -13.37 -10.04
C GLY A 226 5.51 -13.62 -10.56
N ASP A 227 4.73 -14.38 -9.79
CA ASP A 227 3.38 -14.80 -10.19
C ASP A 227 2.40 -13.61 -10.33
N ASP A 228 2.56 -12.57 -9.51
CA ASP A 228 1.68 -11.39 -9.50
C ASP A 228 2.15 -10.24 -10.41
N ALA A 229 3.33 -10.39 -11.03
CA ALA A 229 3.94 -9.39 -11.91
C ALA A 229 4.09 -9.90 -13.34
N VAL A 230 3.66 -9.11 -14.33
CA VAL A 230 3.84 -9.45 -15.76
C VAL A 230 5.19 -8.97 -16.31
N ASN A 231 5.89 -8.11 -15.58
CA ASN A 231 7.21 -7.60 -15.96
C ASN A 231 7.96 -7.08 -14.72
N VAL A 232 9.29 -7.02 -14.81
CA VAL A 232 10.16 -6.48 -13.77
C VAL A 232 11.35 -5.79 -14.43
N ARG A 233 11.75 -4.61 -13.95
CA ARG A 233 12.94 -3.91 -14.45
C ARG A 233 13.55 -2.94 -13.46
N TRP A 234 14.78 -2.56 -13.74
CA TRP A 234 15.40 -1.36 -13.19
C TRP A 234 14.81 -0.12 -13.84
N VAL A 235 14.38 0.83 -13.01
CA VAL A 235 13.85 2.13 -13.40
C VAL A 235 14.77 3.21 -12.84
N ALA A 236 15.17 4.17 -13.67
CA ALA A 236 15.92 5.33 -13.20
C ALA A 236 15.01 6.27 -12.41
N GLU A 237 15.53 6.88 -11.35
CA GLU A 237 14.74 7.79 -10.49
C GLU A 237 14.16 8.99 -11.26
N ASP A 238 14.82 9.42 -12.34
CA ASP A 238 14.41 10.55 -13.19
C ASP A 238 13.54 10.17 -14.39
N SER A 239 13.06 8.92 -14.44
CA SER A 239 12.29 8.41 -15.58
C SER A 239 10.89 9.02 -15.72
N ASN A 240 10.34 9.60 -14.66
CA ASN A 240 8.94 9.98 -14.54
C ASN A 240 7.97 8.82 -14.87
N GLU A 241 8.38 7.58 -14.60
CA GLU A 241 7.49 6.42 -14.73
C GLU A 241 6.24 6.62 -13.86
N PRO A 242 5.02 6.53 -14.41
CA PRO A 242 3.81 6.55 -13.61
C PRO A 242 3.76 5.32 -12.71
N LEU A 243 3.66 5.55 -11.40
CA LEU A 243 3.59 4.47 -10.41
C LEU A 243 2.20 4.35 -9.79
N TYR A 244 1.86 3.12 -9.41
CA TYR A 244 0.62 2.75 -8.74
C TYR A 244 0.48 3.46 -7.38
N ALA A 245 -0.78 3.69 -6.97
CA ALA A 245 -1.15 4.36 -5.72
C ALA A 245 -0.36 5.68 -5.51
N SER A 246 0.36 5.80 -4.40
CA SER A 246 1.20 6.96 -4.04
C SER A 246 2.70 6.63 -4.11
N HIS A 247 3.11 5.63 -4.88
CA HIS A 247 4.51 5.19 -4.91
C HIS A 247 5.48 6.27 -5.40
N GLU A 248 5.01 7.27 -6.16
CA GLU A 248 5.78 8.45 -6.53
C GLU A 248 6.29 9.25 -5.30
N ASP A 249 5.51 9.30 -4.21
CA ASP A 249 5.93 9.95 -2.97
C ASP A 249 7.11 9.20 -2.33
N PHE A 250 7.15 7.87 -2.44
CA PHE A 250 8.27 7.07 -1.94
C PHE A 250 9.53 7.27 -2.78
N ILE A 251 9.40 7.48 -4.09
CA ILE A 251 10.53 7.86 -4.95
C ILE A 251 11.04 9.26 -4.58
N ALA A 252 10.16 10.21 -4.25
CA ALA A 252 10.58 11.51 -3.76
C ALA A 252 11.37 11.42 -2.43
N LEU A 253 10.91 10.59 -1.49
CA LEU A 253 11.64 10.31 -0.24
C LEU A 253 12.98 9.62 -0.51
N LEU A 254 13.03 8.69 -1.46
CA LEU A 254 14.26 8.03 -1.89
C LEU A 254 15.27 9.05 -2.44
N LYS A 255 14.84 9.93 -3.35
CA LYS A 255 15.70 10.99 -3.90
C LYS A 255 16.26 11.87 -2.79
N GLN A 256 15.42 12.30 -1.85
CA GLN A 256 15.85 13.07 -0.69
C GLN A 256 16.89 12.30 0.14
N HIS A 257 16.64 11.02 0.40
CA HIS A 257 17.57 10.17 1.16
C HIS A 257 18.95 10.07 0.52
N HIS A 258 19.01 10.01 -0.82
CA HIS A 258 20.26 9.94 -1.59
C HIS A 258 20.81 11.30 -2.02
N GLY A 259 20.21 12.42 -1.58
CA GLY A 259 20.68 13.77 -1.91
C GLY A 259 20.50 14.17 -3.38
N ILE A 260 19.55 13.55 -4.08
CA ILE A 260 19.24 13.80 -5.49
C ILE A 260 18.18 14.91 -5.58
N LYS A 261 18.43 15.89 -6.46
CA LYS A 261 17.55 17.05 -6.66
C LYS A 261 16.41 16.77 -7.64
#